data_AF-A0A7J5CJ33-F1
#
_entry.id   AF-A0A7J5CJ33-F1
#
_cell.length_a   1.000
_cell.length_b   1.000
_cell.length_c   1.000
_cell.angle_alpha   90.00
_cell.angle_beta   90.00
_cell.angle_gamma   90.00
#
_symmetry.space_group_name_H-M   'P 1'
#
loop_
_entity.id
_entity.type
_entity.pdbx_description
1 polymer ?
#
loop_
_entity_poly.entity_id
_entity_poly.type
_entity_poly.pdbx_seq_one_letter_code
_entity_poly.pdbx_strand_id
1 'polypeptide(L)'
;MIPGPFVSPDAVGVTVVVCDAHRCRALRGRTATGADGGHRPLLDILRDAVRRSRGGVLVRSQCLGACHRAPAVLLLARHEPPRSPAEPGVLLGPVETPEQVRMVLEVVQRAGGPKE
;
A
#
# COMPACT_ATOMS: atom_id res chain seq x y z
N MET A 1 0.19 -9.93 13.00
CA MET A 1 0.87 -8.94 13.87
C MET A 1 1.45 -7.87 12.96
N ILE A 2 0.85 -6.68 12.92
CA ILE A 2 1.39 -5.54 12.16
C ILE A 2 2.64 -5.06 12.93
N PRO A 3 3.83 -4.95 12.31
CA PRO A 3 4.95 -4.34 13.00
C PRO A 3 4.59 -2.87 13.30
N GLY A 4 4.52 -2.49 14.57
CA GLY A 4 4.74 -1.08 14.94
C GLY A 4 6.19 -0.70 14.57
N PRO A 5 6.54 0.59 14.33
CA PRO A 5 5.80 1.85 14.41
C PRO A 5 5.71 2.53 13.02
N PHE A 6 4.97 1.95 12.07
CA PHE A 6 4.85 2.59 10.74
C PHE A 6 3.90 3.80 10.71
N VAL A 7 3.01 3.85 11.69
CA VAL A 7 1.95 4.85 11.80
C VAL A 7 2.47 5.94 12.72
N SER A 8 2.81 7.08 12.13
CA SER A 8 3.17 8.29 12.87
C SER A 8 2.09 9.34 12.62
N PRO A 9 1.53 9.95 13.69
CA PRO A 9 0.49 10.97 13.56
C PRO A 9 0.98 12.24 12.86
N ASP A 10 2.30 12.46 12.80
CA ASP A 10 2.92 13.61 12.13
C ASP A 10 3.24 13.36 10.64
N ALA A 11 2.83 12.23 10.08
CA ALA A 11 3.02 11.97 8.66
C ALA A 11 2.20 12.98 7.84
N VAL A 12 2.87 13.67 6.91
CA VAL A 12 2.24 14.66 6.01
C VAL A 12 1.64 14.00 4.76
N GLY A 13 1.90 12.71 4.57
CA GLY A 13 1.23 11.88 3.57
C GLY A 13 1.81 10.47 3.43
N VAL A 14 1.28 9.72 2.47
CA VAL A 14 1.66 8.33 2.20
C VAL A 14 1.98 8.13 0.72
N THR A 15 3.11 7.50 0.43
CA THR A 15 3.42 6.99 -0.91
C THR A 15 3.17 5.48 -0.96
N VAL A 16 2.27 5.08 -1.84
CA VAL A 16 1.92 3.68 -2.09
C VAL A 16 2.57 3.27 -3.41
N VAL A 17 3.48 2.30 -3.36
CA VAL A 17 4.20 1.79 -4.52
C VAL A 17 3.71 0.39 -4.83
N VAL A 18 3.06 0.22 -5.98
CA VAL A 18 2.53 -1.07 -6.44
C VAL A 18 3.52 -1.72 -7.39
N CYS A 19 3.90 -2.96 -7.13
CA CYS A 19 4.71 -3.77 -8.05
C CYS A 19 3.88 -4.11 -9.30
N ASP A 20 4.40 -3.74 -10.48
CA ASP A 20 3.77 -4.05 -11.78
C ASP A 20 4.68 -4.85 -12.72
N ALA A 21 5.79 -5.38 -12.18
CA ALA A 21 6.67 -6.31 -12.90
C ALA A 21 5.97 -7.64 -13.25
N HIS A 22 6.58 -8.41 -14.17
CA HIS A 22 6.00 -9.60 -14.79
C HIS A 22 5.28 -10.55 -13.80
N ARG A 23 5.95 -10.93 -12.70
CA ARG A 23 5.36 -11.85 -11.71
C ARG A 23 4.19 -11.22 -10.94
N CYS A 24 4.32 -9.96 -10.50
CA CYS A 24 3.23 -9.25 -9.82
C CYS A 24 2.02 -9.07 -10.74
N ARG A 25 2.25 -8.79 -12.03
CA ARG A 25 1.20 -8.67 -13.04
C ARG A 25 0.49 -10.01 -13.29
N ALA A 26 1.25 -11.09 -13.42
CA ALA A 26 0.70 -12.44 -13.63
C ALA A 26 -0.17 -12.93 -12.45
N LEU A 27 0.15 -12.49 -11.23
CA LEU A 27 -0.57 -12.90 -10.02
C LEU A 27 -1.65 -11.90 -9.58
N ARG A 28 -1.75 -10.72 -10.20
CA ARG A 28 -2.71 -9.67 -9.81
C ARG A 28 -4.17 -10.13 -9.89
N GLY A 29 -4.50 -11.02 -10.83
CA GLY A 29 -5.85 -11.60 -10.95
C GLY A 29 -6.25 -12.50 -9.78
N ARG A 30 -5.28 -12.93 -8.94
CA ARG A 30 -5.54 -13.69 -7.72
C ARG A 30 -5.97 -12.82 -6.56
N THR A 31 -5.83 -11.50 -6.66
CA THR A 31 -6.22 -10.61 -5.58
C THR A 31 -7.74 -10.54 -5.48
N ALA A 32 -8.29 -11.26 -4.50
CA ALA A 32 -9.66 -11.14 -4.05
C ALA A 32 -9.82 -9.83 -3.27
N THR A 33 -10.65 -8.95 -3.80
CA THR A 33 -10.78 -7.56 -3.38
C THR A 33 -12.19 -7.19 -2.94
N GLY A 34 -13.14 -8.11 -3.05
CA GLY A 34 -14.51 -7.93 -2.60
C GLY A 34 -14.74 -8.52 -1.22
N ALA A 35 -15.32 -7.73 -0.31
CA ALA A 35 -16.03 -8.26 0.85
C ALA A 35 -17.41 -8.83 0.47
N ASP A 36 -17.98 -8.37 -0.66
CA ASP A 36 -19.38 -8.60 -1.08
C ASP A 36 -19.52 -9.22 -2.50
N GLY A 37 -18.58 -10.07 -2.93
CA GLY A 37 -18.67 -10.78 -4.21
C GLY A 37 -18.31 -9.97 -5.47
N GLY A 38 -18.02 -8.67 -5.36
CA GLY A 38 -17.52 -7.84 -6.46
C GLY A 38 -16.00 -7.91 -6.62
N HIS A 39 -15.50 -8.28 -7.80
CA HIS A 39 -14.08 -8.29 -8.11
C HIS A 39 -13.61 -6.91 -8.60
N ARG A 40 -13.09 -6.05 -7.70
CA ARG A 40 -12.46 -4.77 -8.08
C ARG A 40 -10.94 -4.88 -8.13
N PRO A 41 -10.22 -4.46 -9.17
CA PRO A 41 -8.76 -4.55 -9.17
C PRO A 41 -8.11 -3.88 -7.94
N LEU A 42 -7.10 -4.51 -7.33
CA LEU A 42 -6.36 -3.94 -6.17
C LEU A 42 -5.89 -2.50 -6.45
N LEU A 43 -5.47 -2.22 -7.68
CA LEU A 43 -5.01 -0.90 -8.09
C LEU A 43 -6.09 0.17 -7.96
N ASP A 44 -7.35 -0.17 -8.25
CA ASP A 44 -8.47 0.79 -8.17
C ASP A 44 -8.82 1.07 -6.72
N ILE A 45 -8.80 0.05 -5.86
CA ILE A 45 -8.99 0.19 -4.42
C ILE A 45 -7.90 1.05 -3.79
N LEU A 46 -6.63 0.82 -4.15
CA LEU A 46 -5.51 1.64 -3.69
C LEU A 46 -5.62 3.07 -4.22
N ARG A 47 -6.08 3.26 -5.46
CA ARG A 47 -6.31 4.59 -6.02
C ARG A 47 -7.37 5.35 -5.23
N ASP A 48 -8.47 4.71 -4.86
CA ASP A 48 -9.52 5.31 -4.03
C ASP A 48 -8.99 5.67 -2.63
N ALA A 49 -8.23 4.77 -2.00
CA ALA A 49 -7.66 5.01 -0.68
C ALA A 49 -6.66 6.18 -0.69
N VAL A 50 -5.74 6.20 -1.65
CA VAL A 50 -4.75 7.28 -1.79
C VAL A 50 -5.43 8.63 -2.07
N ARG A 51 -6.49 8.66 -2.89
CA ARG A 51 -7.25 9.90 -3.15
C ARG A 51 -7.91 10.49 -1.91
N ARG A 52 -8.30 9.65 -0.95
CA ARG A 52 -8.88 10.08 0.33
C ARG A 52 -7.83 10.42 1.39
N SER A 53 -6.57 10.06 1.16
CA SER A 53 -5.49 10.38 2.06
C SER A 53 -4.92 11.79 1.83
N ARG A 54 -4.51 12.46 2.91
CA ARG A 54 -3.78 13.73 2.80
C ARG A 54 -2.39 13.47 2.22
N GLY A 55 -2.00 14.23 1.20
CA GLY A 55 -0.67 14.12 0.58
C GLY A 55 -0.37 12.75 -0.07
N GLY A 56 -1.40 11.97 -0.38
CA GLY A 56 -1.26 10.61 -0.92
C GLY A 56 -0.69 10.56 -2.34
N VAL A 57 0.26 9.67 -2.57
CA VAL A 57 0.84 9.39 -3.89
C VAL A 57 0.72 7.89 -4.21
N LEU A 58 0.31 7.54 -5.43
CA LEU A 58 0.28 6.17 -5.91
C LEU A 58 1.27 6.02 -7.07
N VAL A 59 2.27 5.16 -6.90
CA VAL A 59 3.32 4.88 -7.88
C VAL A 59 3.17 3.45 -8.39
N ARG A 60 3.26 3.26 -9.71
CA ARG A 60 3.50 1.94 -10.30
C ARG A 60 5.00 1.79 -10.51
N SER A 61 5.58 0.74 -9.93
CA SER A 61 7.00 0.45 -10.05
C SER A 61 7.23 -0.82 -10.86
N GLN A 62 8.48 -1.00 -11.28
CA GLN A 62 8.95 -2.30 -11.77
C GLN A 62 9.06 -3.31 -10.62
N CYS A 63 10.12 -4.10 -10.56
CA CYS A 63 10.27 -5.14 -9.53
C CYS A 63 10.69 -4.51 -8.19
N LEU A 64 9.99 -4.86 -7.11
CA LEU A 64 10.36 -4.48 -5.74
C LEU A 64 11.34 -5.49 -5.08
N GLY A 65 11.93 -6.41 -5.84
CA GLY A 65 12.85 -7.45 -5.34
C GLY A 65 12.19 -8.58 -4.54
N ALA A 66 10.88 -8.50 -4.25
CA ALA A 66 10.15 -9.47 -3.43
C ALA A 66 9.22 -10.37 -4.23
N CYS A 67 9.73 -10.96 -5.32
CA CYS A 67 8.96 -11.83 -6.21
C CYS A 67 8.26 -13.00 -5.48
N HIS A 68 8.88 -13.56 -4.45
CA HIS A 68 8.31 -14.65 -3.64
C HIS A 68 7.07 -14.21 -2.83
N ARG A 69 6.84 -12.90 -2.66
CA ARG A 69 5.68 -12.30 -1.98
C ARG A 69 4.72 -11.60 -2.94
N ALA A 70 4.82 -11.86 -4.24
CA ALA A 70 3.92 -11.25 -5.21
C ALA A 70 2.47 -11.74 -5.02
N PRO A 71 1.45 -10.88 -5.19
CA PRO A 71 1.52 -9.43 -5.48
C PRO A 71 2.01 -8.61 -4.28
N ALA A 72 2.94 -7.67 -4.53
CA ALA A 72 3.58 -6.88 -3.48
C ALA A 72 3.28 -5.37 -3.59
N VAL A 73 3.17 -4.72 -2.44
CA VAL A 73 2.94 -3.28 -2.28
C VAL A 73 3.94 -2.75 -1.25
N LEU A 74 4.65 -1.68 -1.58
CA LEU A 74 5.49 -0.96 -0.64
C LEU A 74 4.77 0.32 -0.20
N LEU A 75 4.74 0.57 1.09
CA LEU A 75 4.19 1.77 1.70
C LEU A 75 5.34 2.57 2.29
N LEU A 76 5.31 3.89 2.08
CA LEU A 76 6.26 4.86 2.63
C LEU A 76 5.44 5.98 3.30
N ALA A 77 5.61 6.16 4.61
CA ALA A 77 5.11 7.35 5.29
C ALA A 77 6.08 8.51 4.99
N ARG A 78 5.55 9.68 4.65
CA ARG A 78 6.35 10.89 4.44
C ARG A 78 6.19 11.81 5.64
N HIS A 79 7.30 12.27 6.22
CA HIS A 79 7.31 13.32 7.23
C HIS A 79 7.95 14.59 6.69
N GLU A 80 7.53 15.74 7.22
CA GLU A 80 8.15 17.02 6.93
C GLU A 80 8.32 17.81 8.25
N PRO A 81 9.57 18.01 8.73
CA PRO A 81 10.83 17.51 8.18
C PRO A 81 10.96 15.97 8.26
N PRO A 82 11.79 15.33 7.40
CA PRO A 82 12.02 13.89 7.47
C PRO A 82 12.66 13.51 8.80
N ARG A 83 12.19 12.42 9.42
CA ARG A 83 12.69 11.97 10.74
C ARG A 83 14.07 11.31 10.68
N SER A 84 14.45 10.80 9.52
CA SER A 84 15.71 10.09 9.26
C SER A 84 16.09 10.24 7.77
N PRO A 85 17.39 10.18 7.41
CA PRO A 85 17.83 10.11 6.02
C PRO A 85 17.25 8.90 5.25
N ALA A 86 16.92 7.83 5.98
CA ALA A 86 16.19 6.68 5.46
C ALA A 86 14.95 6.47 6.32
N GLU A 87 13.80 6.96 5.85
CA GLU A 87 12.53 6.66 6.48
C GLU A 87 12.17 5.19 6.22
N PRO A 88 11.80 4.43 7.26
CA PRO A 88 11.45 3.03 7.07
C PRO A 88 10.25 2.93 6.13
N GLY A 89 10.28 1.92 5.25
CA GLY A 89 9.17 1.50 4.40
C GLY A 89 8.61 0.16 4.86
N VAL A 90 7.33 -0.09 4.62
CA VAL A 90 6.70 -1.38 4.89
C VAL A 90 6.33 -2.04 3.58
N LEU A 91 6.96 -3.18 3.32
CA LEU A 91 6.69 -4.03 2.17
C LEU A 91 5.68 -5.11 2.56
N LEU A 92 4.51 -5.06 1.95
CA LEU A 92 3.41 -6.00 2.13
C LEU A 92 3.31 -6.94 0.92
N GLY A 93 3.07 -8.21 1.19
CA GLY A 93 2.90 -9.25 0.19
C GLY A 93 2.98 -10.64 0.82
N PRO A 94 2.27 -11.65 0.29
CA PRO A 94 1.30 -11.57 -0.81
C PRO A 94 0.06 -10.75 -0.45
N VAL A 95 -0.47 -10.00 -1.42
CA VAL A 95 -1.76 -9.30 -1.33
C VAL A 95 -2.72 -9.97 -2.29
N GLU A 96 -3.32 -11.06 -1.80
CA GLU A 96 -4.20 -11.96 -2.54
C GLU A 96 -5.58 -12.09 -1.89
N THR A 97 -5.70 -12.00 -0.57
CA THR A 97 -6.98 -12.18 0.13
C THR A 97 -7.63 -10.85 0.56
N PRO A 98 -8.96 -10.82 0.79
CA PRO A 98 -9.64 -9.63 1.29
C PRO A 98 -9.04 -9.09 2.60
N GLU A 99 -8.60 -9.97 3.50
CA GLU A 99 -7.97 -9.59 4.78
C GLU A 99 -6.62 -8.88 4.56
N GLN A 100 -5.83 -9.36 3.60
CA GLN A 100 -4.56 -8.73 3.23
C GLN A 100 -4.80 -7.37 2.57
N VAL A 101 -5.82 -7.26 1.72
CA VAL A 101 -6.24 -5.97 1.13
C VAL A 101 -6.68 -5.00 2.22
N ARG A 102 -7.52 -5.43 3.17
CA ARG A 102 -7.93 -4.62 4.33
C ARG A 102 -6.73 -4.15 5.13
N MET A 103 -5.75 -5.02 5.37
CA MET A 103 -4.51 -4.65 6.07
C MET A 103 -3.74 -3.54 5.33
N VAL A 104 -3.59 -3.65 4.00
CA VAL A 104 -2.95 -2.59 3.20
C VAL A 104 -3.72 -1.27 3.35
N LEU A 105 -5.05 -1.31 3.26
CA LEU A 105 -5.90 -0.12 3.37
C LEU A 105 -5.85 0.52 4.75
N GLU A 106 -5.80 -0.27 5.82
CA GLU A 106 -5.62 0.25 7.18
C GLU A 106 -4.29 0.99 7.32
N VAL A 107 -3.20 0.46 6.76
CA VAL A 107 -1.90 1.13 6.82
C VAL A 107 -1.92 2.43 6.00
N VAL A 108 -2.51 2.42 4.80
CA VAL A 108 -2.65 3.64 3.96
C VAL A 108 -3.45 4.73 4.70
N GLN A 109 -4.59 4.36 5.30
CA GLN A 109 -5.44 5.29 6.04
C GLN A 109 -4.74 5.85 7.27
N ARG A 110 -4.04 4.99 8.03
CA ARG A 110 -3.31 5.42 9.23
C ARG A 110 -2.10 6.29 8.92
N ALA A 111 -1.39 6.05 7.82
CA ALA A 111 -0.21 6.82 7.43
C ALA A 111 -0.54 8.13 6.72
N GLY A 112 -1.63 8.17 5.94
CA GLY A 112 -2.01 9.36 5.18
C GLY A 112 -3.01 10.27 5.87
N GLY A 113 -3.71 9.80 6.90
CA GLY A 113 -4.82 10.53 7.54
C GLY A 113 -5.98 10.84 6.59
N PRO A 114 -7.17 11.20 7.10
CA PRO A 114 -8.25 11.69 6.25
C PRO A 114 -7.88 13.06 5.63
N LYS A 115 -8.27 13.26 4.37
CA LYS A 115 -8.24 14.57 3.73
C LYS A 115 -9.38 15.44 4.33
N GLU A 116 -9.03 16.61 4.87
CA GLU A 116 -9.97 17.64 5.34
C GLU A 116 -10.80 18.23 4.20
#